data_AF-A0AA43FYL3-F1
#
_entry.id   AF-A0AA43FYL3-F1
#
_cell.length_a   1.000
_cell.length_b   1.000
_cell.length_c   1.000
_cell.angle_alpha   90.00
_cell.angle_beta   90.00
_cell.angle_gamma   90.00
#
_symmetry.space_group_name_H-M   'P 1'
#
loop_
_entity.id
_entity.type
_entity.pdbx_description
1 polymer ?
#
loop_
_entity_poly.entity_id
_entity_poly.type
_entity_poly.pdbx_seq_one_letter_code
_entity_poly.pdbx_strand_id
1 'polypeptide(L)'
;MKVQTENNLVYDNNHPKCQIHFARTHGRGFAFIQCLDTGLDGKAERVKRYWGFYADSLNEKENEADIYRIMNSGSPWPDLPE
;
A
#
# COMPACT_ATOMS: atom_id res chain seq x y z
N MET A 1 1.94 11.17 4.61
CA MET A 1 2.78 9.97 4.49
C MET A 1 2.94 9.61 3.02
N LYS A 2 4.17 9.33 2.59
CA LYS A 2 4.51 8.91 1.22
C LYS A 2 5.53 7.77 1.28
N VAL A 3 5.24 6.67 0.61
CA VAL A 3 6.07 5.46 0.58
C VAL A 3 6.37 5.10 -0.87
N GLN A 4 7.64 4.84 -1.17
CA GLN A 4 8.08 4.45 -2.50
C GLN A 4 8.94 3.18 -2.42
N THR A 5 8.64 2.22 -3.29
CA THR A 5 9.39 0.96 -3.42
C THR A 5 10.44 1.03 -4.51
N GLU A 6 11.40 0.11 -4.46
CA GLU A 6 12.40 -0.09 -5.54
C GLU A 6 11.77 -0.51 -6.87
N ASN A 7 10.56 -1.07 -6.84
CA ASN A 7 9.81 -1.54 -8.02
C ASN A 7 8.90 -0.46 -8.63
N ASN A 8 9.20 0.82 -8.40
CA ASN A 8 8.44 1.97 -8.90
C ASN A 8 6.98 2.05 -8.40
N LEU A 9 6.63 1.33 -7.34
CA LEU A 9 5.34 1.50 -6.67
C LEU A 9 5.41 2.66 -5.69
N VAL A 10 4.43 3.55 -5.75
CA VAL A 10 4.31 4.75 -4.92
C VAL A 10 2.94 4.78 -4.26
N TYR A 11 2.94 4.93 -2.94
CA TYR A 11 1.77 5.32 -2.17
C TYR A 11 1.99 6.74 -1.64
N ASP A 12 0.99 7.60 -1.83
CA ASP A 12 1.00 8.99 -1.34
C ASP A 12 -0.40 9.32 -0.82
N ASN A 13 -0.55 9.60 0.48
CA ASN A 13 -1.89 9.82 1.05
C ASN A 13 -2.59 11.08 0.51
N ASN A 14 -1.86 12.00 -0.13
CA ASN A 14 -2.43 13.20 -0.74
C ASN A 14 -2.90 12.93 -2.18
N HIS A 15 -2.55 11.78 -2.75
CA HIS A 15 -2.92 11.45 -4.12
C HIS A 15 -4.30 10.78 -4.15
N PRO A 16 -5.27 11.28 -4.95
CA PRO A 16 -6.66 10.81 -4.91
C PRO A 16 -6.83 9.33 -5.31
N LYS A 17 -5.91 8.79 -6.12
CA LYS A 17 -5.88 7.37 -6.50
C LYS A 17 -5.20 6.46 -5.47
N CYS A 18 -4.57 7.01 -4.44
CA CYS A 18 -3.92 6.22 -3.39
C CYS A 18 -4.87 6.08 -2.21
N GLN A 19 -5.11 4.86 -1.75
CA GLN A 19 -6.02 4.57 -0.64
C GLN A 19 -5.43 3.51 0.26
N ILE A 20 -5.71 3.59 1.56
CA ILE A 20 -5.40 2.52 2.51
C ILE A 20 -6.64 2.23 3.34
N HIS A 21 -7.00 0.96 3.41
CA HIS A 21 -8.00 0.46 4.34
C HIS A 21 -7.33 -0.45 5.34
N PHE A 22 -7.56 -0.18 6.63
CA PHE A 22 -7.11 -1.03 7.71
C PHE A 22 -8.24 -1.93 8.17
N ALA A 23 -7.95 -3.21 8.36
CA ALA A 23 -8.85 -4.17 8.96
C ALA A 23 -8.15 -4.87 10.12
N ARG A 24 -8.88 -5.17 11.19
CA ARG A 24 -8.37 -5.95 12.32
C ARG A 24 -9.27 -7.15 12.54
N THR A 25 -8.66 -8.33 12.67
CA THR A 25 -9.37 -9.57 13.01
C THR A 25 -8.50 -10.47 13.88
N HIS A 26 -9.09 -11.10 14.89
CA HIS A 26 -8.41 -12.02 15.84
C HIS A 26 -7.05 -11.50 16.36
N GLY A 27 -6.96 -10.20 16.68
CA GLY A 27 -5.74 -9.59 17.22
C GLY A 27 -4.63 -9.35 16.20
N ARG A 28 -4.91 -9.48 14.89
CA ARG A 28 -3.97 -9.15 13.80
C ARG A 28 -4.51 -8.00 12.97
N GLY A 29 -3.63 -7.06 12.64
CA GLY A 29 -3.90 -5.97 11.71
C GLY A 29 -3.57 -6.37 10.28
N PHE A 30 -4.38 -5.88 9.35
CA PHE A 30 -4.21 -6.01 7.92
C PHE A 30 -4.37 -4.64 7.28
N ALA A 31 -3.58 -4.36 6.26
CA ALA A 31 -3.74 -3.18 5.43
C ALA A 31 -3.97 -3.61 3.99
N PHE A 32 -4.93 -2.94 3.35
CA PHE A 32 -5.26 -3.04 1.94
C PHE A 32 -4.85 -1.72 1.30
N ILE A 33 -3.82 -1.76 0.46
CA ILE A 33 -3.17 -0.58 -0.10
C ILE A 33 -3.47 -0.54 -1.59
N GLN A 34 -4.05 0.58 -2.02
CA GLN A 34 -4.11 0.99 -3.42
C GLN A 34 -2.99 2.01 -3.65
N CYS A 35 -2.07 1.67 -4.57
CA CYS A 35 -0.89 2.47 -4.89
C CYS A 35 -0.77 2.65 -6.41
N LEU A 36 0.19 3.48 -6.83
CA LEU A 36 0.50 3.75 -8.23
C LEU A 36 1.78 3.05 -8.64
N ASP A 37 1.76 2.35 -9.76
CA ASP A 37 2.94 1.93 -10.49
C ASP A 37 3.31 3.04 -11.49
N THR A 38 4.44 3.70 -11.21
CA THR A 38 4.93 4.82 -12.01
C THR A 38 5.75 4.39 -13.22
N GLY A 39 5.99 3.09 -13.40
CA GLY A 39 6.78 2.55 -14.50
C GLY A 39 8.23 3.02 -14.48
N LEU A 40 8.97 2.67 -15.53
CA LEU A 40 10.40 3.01 -15.65
C LEU A 40 10.65 4.50 -15.92
N ASP A 41 9.65 5.24 -16.41
CA ASP A 41 9.73 6.67 -16.71
C ASP A 41 9.27 7.56 -15.56
N GLY A 42 8.74 6.98 -14.48
CA GLY A 42 8.25 7.68 -13.30
C GLY A 42 6.99 8.51 -13.53
N LYS A 43 6.31 8.35 -14.68
CA LYS A 43 5.17 9.18 -15.10
C LYS A 43 3.88 8.40 -15.25
N ALA A 44 3.92 7.06 -15.25
CA ALA A 44 2.70 6.29 -15.30
C ALA A 44 1.89 6.44 -14.00
N GLU A 45 0.56 6.29 -14.09
CA GLU A 45 -0.31 6.27 -12.93
C GLU A 45 -1.20 5.03 -12.98
N ARG A 46 -0.57 3.85 -13.07
CA ARG A 46 -1.31 2.58 -13.11
C ARG A 46 -1.67 2.18 -11.69
N VAL A 47 -2.96 2.06 -11.41
CA VAL A 47 -3.42 1.63 -10.09
C VAL A 47 -3.07 0.16 -9.86
N LYS A 48 -2.46 -0.13 -8.71
CA LYS A 48 -2.14 -1.46 -8.21
C LYS A 48 -2.66 -1.62 -6.80
N ARG A 49 -2.94 -2.86 -6.40
CA ARG A 49 -3.63 -3.18 -5.17
C ARG A 49 -2.98 -4.37 -4.49
N TYR A 50 -2.59 -4.17 -3.24
CA TYR A 50 -1.92 -5.17 -2.42
C TYR A 50 -2.53 -5.23 -1.03
N TRP A 51 -2.41 -6.37 -0.38
CA TRP A 51 -2.77 -6.52 1.02
C TRP A 51 -1.75 -7.36 1.78
N GLY A 52 -1.69 -7.15 3.09
CA GLY A 52 -0.83 -7.92 3.98
C GLY A 52 -0.97 -7.51 5.44
N PHE A 53 -0.10 -8.06 6.28
CA PHE A 53 -0.09 -7.78 7.71
C PHE A 53 0.41 -6.38 8.01
N TYR A 54 -0.23 -5.74 8.98
CA TYR A 54 0.10 -4.39 9.44
C TYR A 54 0.13 -4.40 10.97
N ALA A 55 1.25 -3.97 11.56
CA ALA A 55 1.46 -4.02 13.01
C ALA A 55 0.62 -2.99 13.77
N ASP A 56 0.21 -1.90 13.10
CA ASP A 56 -0.55 -0.80 13.70
C ASP A 56 0.14 -0.22 14.93
N SER A 57 1.39 0.20 14.71
CA SER A 57 2.28 0.74 15.74
C SER A 57 2.01 2.23 15.97
N LEU A 58 2.31 2.70 17.18
CA LEU A 58 2.35 4.14 17.48
C LEU A 58 3.54 4.84 16.78
N ASN A 59 4.50 4.07 16.26
CA ASN A 59 5.65 4.58 15.53
C ASN A 59 5.33 4.68 14.02
N GLU A 60 5.26 5.89 13.49
CA GLU A 60 4.95 6.14 12.07
C GLU A 60 5.95 5.46 11.12
N LYS A 61 7.23 5.35 11.50
CA LYS A 61 8.25 4.68 10.66
C LYS A 61 8.02 3.18 10.53
N GLU A 62 7.48 2.54 11.57
CA GLU A 62 7.12 1.11 11.51
C GLU A 62 5.94 0.90 10.58
N ASN A 63 4.96 1.80 10.63
CA ASN A 63 3.80 1.77 9.73
C ASN A 63 4.21 1.99 8.26
N GLU A 64 5.11 2.94 7.99
CA GLU A 64 5.69 3.14 6.66
C GLU A 64 6.44 1.90 6.16
N ALA A 65 7.21 1.25 7.03
CA ALA A 65 7.95 0.03 6.69
C ALA A 65 7.01 -1.15 6.37
N ASP A 66 5.90 -1.29 7.09
CA ASP A 66 4.88 -2.29 6.79
C ASP A 66 4.18 -2.01 5.45
N ILE A 67 3.82 -0.74 5.19
CA ILE A 67 3.23 -0.32 3.90
C ILE A 67 4.20 -0.63 2.75
N TYR A 68 5.49 -0.30 2.91
CA TYR A 68 6.53 -0.63 1.94
C TYR A 68 6.56 -2.14 1.66
N ARG A 69 6.58 -2.97 2.71
CA ARG A 69 6.60 -4.44 2.56
C ARG A 69 5.36 -4.96 1.85
N ILE A 70 4.17 -4.46 2.20
CA ILE A 70 2.93 -4.89 1.56
C ILE A 70 2.91 -4.50 0.08
N MET A 71 3.35 -3.29 -0.27
CA MET A 71 3.46 -2.91 -1.69
C MET A 71 4.47 -3.77 -2.44
N ASN A 72 5.60 -4.11 -1.82
CA ASN A 72 6.69 -4.80 -2.48
C ASN A 72 6.48 -6.33 -2.60
N SER A 73 5.88 -6.95 -1.59
CA SER A 73 5.75 -8.42 -1.50
C SER A 73 4.41 -8.89 -0.92
N GLY A 74 3.44 -7.98 -0.76
CA GLY A 74 2.10 -8.34 -0.34
C GLY A 74 1.35 -9.12 -1.41
N SER A 75 0.23 -9.71 -1.02
CA SER A 75 -0.62 -10.43 -1.96
C SER A 75 -1.41 -9.44 -2.80
N PRO A 76 -1.47 -9.60 -4.13
CA PRO A 76 -2.37 -8.79 -4.94
C PRO A 76 -3.83 -9.09 -4.56
N TRP A 77 -4.71 -8.10 -4.68
CA TRP A 77 -6.15 -8.33 -4.57
C TRP A 77 -6.90 -7.68 -5.75
N PRO A 78 -7.96 -8.34 -6.24
CA PRO A 78 -8.66 -7.93 -7.45
C PRO A 78 -9.50 -6.67 -7.23
N ASP A 79 -9.89 -6.03 -8.34
CA ASP A 79 -11.04 -5.14 -8.36
C ASP A 79 -12.27 -5.91 -7.88
N LEU A 80 -12.90 -5.45 -6.80
CA LEU A 80 -14.21 -5.94 -6.40
C LEU A 80 -15.25 -5.36 -7.37
N PRO A 81 -16.25 -6.15 -7.81
CA PRO A 81 -17.36 -5.62 -8.59
C PRO A 81 -18.08 -4.48 -7.85
N GLU A 82 -18.57 -3.50 -8.60
CA GLU A 82 -19.45 -2.43 -8.09
C GLU A 82 -20.83 -2.95 -7.66
#